data_AF-A0A2R6C3S5-F1
#
_entry.id   AF-A0A2R6C3S5-F1
#
_cell.length_a   1.000
_cell.length_b   1.000
_cell.length_c   1.000
_cell.angle_alpha   90.00
_cell.angle_beta   90.00
_cell.angle_gamma   90.00
#
_symmetry.space_group_name_H-M   'P 1'
#
loop_
_entity.id
_entity.type
_entity.pdbx_description
1 polymer ?
#
loop_
_entity_poly.entity_id
_entity_poly.type
_entity_poly.pdbx_seq_one_letter_code
_entity_poly.pdbx_strand_id
1 'polypeptide(L)'
;MVSHMNISPEFLPVLVLAFGALLLFLQDVLLEDVTLSRLISIALLLCTTVLSLLLIQSHSHAYIAGDSFLFDSFSQIFGVVFSLSALLVVLTDSQFLKRLSSPFEFYVLVVLATLGMYFVAASTNLIALFVAFEMSTVATYAMTLFDKNNPHSAEAAIKFFVVSALSAGIIFVRDISCLSCNWKHRFEA
;
A
#
# COMPACT_ATOMS: atom_id res chain seq x y z
N MET A 1 -20.44 6.03 21.29
CA MET A 1 -21.12 6.96 20.38
C MET A 1 -20.71 6.55 18.99
N VAL A 2 -21.46 5.60 18.42
CA VAL A 2 -21.13 4.90 17.17
C VAL A 2 -21.43 5.88 16.04
N SER A 3 -20.41 6.45 15.42
CA SER A 3 -20.59 7.12 14.14
C SER A 3 -21.14 6.09 13.16
N HIS A 4 -22.34 6.37 12.64
CA HIS A 4 -22.89 5.66 11.50
C HIS A 4 -21.78 5.52 10.45
N MET A 5 -21.52 4.30 9.98
CA MET A 5 -20.69 4.04 8.79
C MET A 5 -21.39 4.67 7.58
N ASN A 6 -21.36 5.99 7.50
CA ASN A 6 -21.64 6.69 6.28
C ASN A 6 -20.38 6.51 5.44
N ILE A 7 -20.42 5.58 4.49
CA ILE A 7 -19.34 5.38 3.53
C ILE A 7 -19.32 6.64 2.68
N SER A 8 -18.54 7.63 3.11
CA SER A 8 -18.34 8.83 2.32
C SER A 8 -17.63 8.43 1.02
N PRO A 9 -17.94 9.12 -0.08
CA PRO A 9 -17.49 8.72 -1.41
C PRO A 9 -15.96 8.70 -1.54
N GLU A 10 -15.24 9.40 -0.66
CA GLU A 10 -13.78 9.46 -0.63
C GLU A 10 -13.09 8.15 -0.24
N PHE A 11 -13.80 7.22 0.39
CA PHE A 11 -13.26 5.88 0.67
C PHE A 11 -13.32 4.94 -0.54
N LEU A 12 -14.08 5.30 -1.58
CA LEU A 12 -14.31 4.43 -2.73
C LEU A 12 -13.03 4.01 -3.47
N PRO A 13 -12.02 4.87 -3.73
CA PRO A 13 -10.78 4.45 -4.40
C PRO A 13 -10.05 3.33 -3.67
N VAL A 14 -9.98 3.41 -2.34
CA VAL A 14 -9.35 2.38 -1.50
C VAL A 14 -10.15 1.09 -1.53
N LEU A 15 -11.49 1.20 -1.46
CA LEU A 15 -12.37 0.05 -1.55
C LEU A 15 -12.20 -0.67 -2.90
N VAL A 16 -12.18 0.09 -4.00
CA VAL A 16 -11.93 -0.45 -5.35
C VAL A 16 -10.58 -1.18 -5.40
N LEU A 17 -9.50 -0.58 -4.89
CA LEU A 17 -8.19 -1.23 -4.84
C LEU A 17 -8.20 -2.50 -3.97
N ALA A 18 -8.86 -2.48 -2.81
CA ALA A 18 -8.89 -3.61 -1.88
C ALA A 18 -9.63 -4.81 -2.47
N PHE A 19 -10.84 -4.57 -2.99
CA PHE A 19 -11.61 -5.61 -3.66
C PHE A 19 -10.95 -6.05 -4.97
N GLY A 20 -10.36 -5.13 -5.73
CA GLY A 20 -9.63 -5.44 -6.95
C GLY A 20 -8.39 -6.30 -6.69
N ALA A 21 -7.62 -6.04 -5.63
CA ALA A 21 -6.48 -6.86 -5.23
C ALA A 21 -6.93 -8.28 -4.87
N LEU A 22 -8.03 -8.42 -4.13
CA LEU A 22 -8.57 -9.72 -3.74
C LEU A 22 -9.11 -10.50 -4.95
N LEU A 23 -9.80 -9.82 -5.88
CA LEU A 23 -10.29 -10.42 -7.12
C LEU A 23 -9.13 -10.85 -8.02
N LEU A 24 -8.09 -10.03 -8.17
CA LEU A 24 -6.88 -10.40 -8.90
C LEU A 24 -6.21 -11.62 -8.27
N PHE A 25 -6.09 -11.66 -6.94
CA PHE A 25 -5.50 -12.80 -6.24
C PHE A 25 -6.30 -14.09 -6.48
N LEU A 26 -7.64 -14.01 -6.39
CA LEU A 26 -8.49 -15.16 -6.70
C LEU A 26 -8.37 -15.58 -8.16
N GLN A 27 -8.41 -14.63 -9.09
CA GLN A 27 -8.28 -14.91 -10.52
C GLN A 27 -6.93 -15.57 -10.84
N ASP A 28 -5.84 -15.06 -10.27
CA ASP A 28 -4.49 -15.59 -10.42
C ASP A 28 -4.41 -17.05 -9.96
N VAL A 29 -5.06 -17.39 -8.83
CA VAL A 29 -5.14 -18.75 -8.31
C VAL A 29 -6.01 -19.68 -9.18
N LEU A 30 -7.01 -19.15 -9.91
CA LEU A 30 -7.94 -19.97 -10.68
C LEU A 30 -7.59 -20.13 -12.16
N LEU A 31 -7.09 -19.07 -12.80
CA LEU A 31 -6.98 -18.98 -14.27
C LEU A 31 -5.53 -18.90 -14.77
N GLU A 32 -4.57 -18.51 -13.93
CA GLU A 32 -3.13 -18.38 -14.27
C GLU A 32 -2.86 -17.58 -15.58
N ASP A 33 -3.79 -16.71 -15.97
CA ASP A 33 -3.80 -15.99 -17.26
C ASP A 33 -3.17 -14.59 -17.15
N VAL A 34 -1.93 -14.45 -17.62
CA VAL A 34 -1.13 -13.22 -17.50
C VAL A 34 -1.72 -12.01 -18.25
N THR A 35 -2.36 -12.23 -19.40
CA THR A 35 -2.95 -11.15 -20.20
C THR A 35 -4.19 -10.57 -19.52
N LEU A 36 -4.99 -11.42 -18.89
CA LEU A 36 -6.16 -11.01 -18.14
C LEU A 36 -5.75 -10.25 -16.87
N SER A 37 -4.80 -10.77 -16.08
CA SER A 37 -4.32 -10.08 -14.88
C SER A 37 -3.69 -8.71 -15.19
N ARG A 38 -2.99 -8.60 -16.33
CA ARG A 38 -2.50 -7.31 -16.84
C ARG A 38 -3.62 -6.35 -17.20
N LEU A 39 -4.63 -6.81 -17.94
CA LEU A 39 -5.72 -5.94 -18.38
C LEU A 39 -6.58 -5.48 -17.20
N ILE A 40 -6.83 -6.36 -16.24
CA ILE A 40 -7.61 -6.08 -15.04
C ILE A 40 -6.83 -5.11 -14.13
N SER A 41 -5.53 -5.29 -13.93
CA SER A 41 -4.72 -4.34 -13.15
C SER A 41 -4.67 -2.95 -13.78
N ILE A 42 -4.52 -2.84 -15.12
CA ILE A 42 -4.60 -1.55 -15.82
C ILE A 42 -5.99 -0.92 -15.64
N ALA A 43 -7.06 -1.69 -15.83
CA ALA A 43 -8.42 -1.20 -15.67
C ALA A 43 -8.68 -0.71 -14.24
N LEU A 44 -8.19 -1.45 -13.24
CA LEU A 44 -8.32 -1.11 -11.82
C LEU A 44 -7.58 0.19 -11.50
N LEU A 45 -6.30 0.30 -11.89
CA LEU A 45 -5.48 1.49 -11.65
C LEU A 45 -5.99 2.73 -12.40
N LEU A 46 -6.55 2.56 -13.60
CA LEU A 46 -7.20 3.66 -14.31
C LEU A 46 -8.49 4.09 -13.60
N CYS A 47 -9.33 3.13 -13.21
CA CYS A 47 -10.57 3.39 -12.49
C CYS A 47 -10.30 4.15 -11.19
N THR A 48 -9.29 3.74 -10.43
CA THR A 48 -8.90 4.40 -9.17
C THR A 48 -8.35 5.80 -9.43
N THR A 49 -7.51 5.97 -10.45
CA THR A 49 -6.99 7.31 -10.82
C THR A 49 -8.12 8.27 -11.18
N VAL A 50 -9.08 7.83 -12.01
CA VAL A 50 -10.23 8.65 -12.41
C VAL A 50 -11.11 8.97 -11.22
N LEU A 51 -11.38 7.98 -10.36
CA LEU A 51 -12.22 8.18 -9.19
C LEU A 51 -11.57 9.15 -8.19
N SER A 52 -10.28 9.00 -7.92
CA SER A 52 -9.52 9.92 -7.06
C SER A 52 -9.54 11.34 -7.65
N LEU A 53 -9.35 11.51 -8.96
CA LEU A 53 -9.43 12.83 -9.62
C LEU A 53 -10.80 13.49 -9.47
N LEU A 54 -11.90 12.74 -9.62
CA LEU A 54 -13.26 13.26 -9.47
C LEU A 54 -13.56 13.70 -8.03
N LEU A 55 -12.96 13.02 -7.05
CA LEU A 55 -13.22 13.25 -5.63
C LEU A 55 -12.35 14.35 -5.01
N ILE A 56 -11.31 14.85 -5.70
CA ILE A 56 -10.47 15.98 -5.21
C ILE A 56 -11.30 17.25 -4.93
N GLN A 57 -12.41 17.46 -5.63
CA GLN A 57 -13.26 18.65 -5.46
C GLN A 57 -14.34 18.47 -4.38
N SER A 58 -14.49 17.25 -3.86
CA SER A 58 -15.45 16.96 -2.80
C SER A 58 -14.99 17.59 -1.49
N HIS A 59 -15.87 18.33 -0.82
CA HIS A 59 -15.61 18.90 0.52
C HIS A 59 -16.06 17.96 1.64
N SER A 60 -16.13 16.65 1.36
CA SER A 60 -16.45 15.65 2.36
C SER A 60 -15.17 15.24 3.10
N HIS A 61 -15.33 14.62 4.27
CA HIS A 61 -14.23 14.04 5.00
C HIS A 61 -14.63 12.63 5.44
N ALA A 62 -13.79 11.63 5.17
CA ALA A 62 -14.00 10.27 5.64
C ALA A 62 -13.10 9.97 6.83
N TYR A 63 -13.68 9.73 8.00
CA TYR A 63 -12.95 9.25 9.17
C TYR A 63 -13.14 7.74 9.33
N ILE A 64 -12.03 7.01 9.44
CA ILE A 64 -12.01 5.55 9.62
C ILE A 64 -11.13 5.19 10.83
N ALA A 65 -11.51 4.12 11.52
CA ALA A 65 -10.78 3.55 12.66
C ALA A 65 -10.51 4.57 13.79
N GLY A 66 -11.57 5.28 14.23
CA GLY A 66 -11.48 6.24 15.34
C GLY A 66 -10.52 7.38 15.05
N ASP A 67 -10.69 8.03 13.90
CA ASP A 67 -9.90 9.17 13.39
C ASP A 67 -8.43 8.87 13.04
N SER A 68 -8.01 7.61 13.02
CA SER A 68 -6.65 7.22 12.64
C SER A 68 -6.38 7.38 11.13
N PHE A 69 -7.42 7.28 10.31
CA PHE A 69 -7.36 7.56 8.89
C PHE A 69 -8.39 8.61 8.49
N LEU A 70 -7.91 9.66 7.83
CA LEU A 70 -8.70 10.75 7.27
C LEU A 70 -8.48 10.76 5.76
N PHE A 71 -9.52 10.41 5.01
CA PHE A 71 -9.55 10.65 3.57
C PHE A 71 -10.13 12.05 3.34
N ASP A 72 -9.38 12.84 2.58
CA ASP A 72 -9.67 14.20 2.18
C ASP A 72 -8.97 14.44 0.81
N SER A 73 -9.20 15.61 0.22
CA SER A 73 -8.58 16.11 -1.01
C SER A 73 -7.06 15.87 -1.07
N PHE A 74 -6.35 16.04 0.05
CA PHE A 74 -4.91 15.76 0.15
C PHE A 74 -4.59 14.28 -0.15
N SER A 75 -5.28 13.36 0.50
CA SER A 75 -5.10 11.91 0.28
C SER A 75 -5.42 11.53 -1.17
N GLN A 76 -6.45 12.14 -1.77
CA GLN A 76 -6.81 11.89 -3.16
C GLN A 76 -5.72 12.34 -4.16
N ILE A 77 -5.09 13.50 -3.94
CA ILE A 77 -4.00 13.99 -4.80
C ILE A 77 -2.82 13.01 -4.78
N PHE A 78 -2.38 12.58 -3.59
CA PHE A 78 -1.32 11.58 -3.47
C PHE A 78 -1.73 10.22 -4.04
N GLY A 79 -2.99 9.84 -3.84
CA GLY A 79 -3.58 8.64 -4.43
C GLY A 79 -3.47 8.61 -5.96
N VAL A 80 -3.69 9.74 -6.64
CA VAL A 80 -3.49 9.88 -8.09
C VAL A 80 -2.03 9.64 -8.46
N VAL A 81 -1.08 10.23 -7.72
CA VAL A 81 0.36 10.06 -7.97
C VAL A 81 0.78 8.60 -7.82
N PHE A 82 0.33 7.92 -6.76
CA PHE A 82 0.66 6.51 -6.52
C PHE A 82 0.00 5.57 -7.54
N SER A 83 -1.24 5.85 -7.92
CA SER A 83 -1.93 5.06 -8.95
C SER A 83 -1.27 5.23 -10.32
N LEU A 84 -0.80 6.43 -10.65
CA LEU A 84 -0.08 6.69 -11.90
C LEU A 84 1.30 6.03 -11.91
N SER A 85 2.04 6.05 -10.79
CA SER A 85 3.33 5.37 -10.70
C SER A 85 3.18 3.85 -10.85
N ALA A 86 2.18 3.25 -10.20
CA ALA A 86 1.83 1.84 -10.38
C ALA A 86 1.46 1.51 -11.83
N LEU A 87 0.72 2.39 -12.50
CA LEU A 87 0.35 2.22 -13.89
C LEU A 87 1.58 2.24 -14.82
N LEU A 88 2.54 3.12 -14.57
CA LEU A 88 3.81 3.15 -15.33
C LEU A 88 4.61 1.85 -15.15
N VAL A 89 4.62 1.27 -13.95
CA VAL A 89 5.24 -0.03 -13.67
C VAL A 89 4.58 -1.12 -14.51
N VAL A 90 3.24 -1.20 -14.51
CA VAL A 90 2.46 -2.18 -15.29
C VAL A 90 2.59 -1.98 -16.80
N LEU A 91 2.83 -0.76 -17.28
CA LEU A 91 3.08 -0.54 -18.71
C LEU A 91 4.49 -0.99 -19.15
N THR A 92 5.48 -0.86 -18.26
CA THR A 92 6.89 -1.16 -18.55
C THR A 92 7.22 -2.65 -18.37
N ASP A 93 6.34 -3.42 -17.75
CA ASP A 93 6.49 -4.83 -17.39
C ASP A 93 6.80 -5.81 -18.55
N SER A 94 6.46 -5.44 -19.79
CA SER A 94 6.32 -6.35 -20.94
C SER A 94 7.60 -7.11 -21.33
N GLN A 95 8.77 -6.54 -21.03
CA GLN A 95 10.06 -7.19 -21.29
C GLN A 95 10.56 -8.00 -20.08
N PHE A 96 10.17 -7.57 -18.87
CA PHE A 96 10.55 -8.21 -17.62
C PHE A 96 9.80 -9.53 -17.46
N LEU A 97 8.47 -9.51 -17.56
CA LEU A 97 7.58 -10.65 -17.32
C LEU A 97 7.79 -11.84 -18.26
N LYS A 98 8.31 -11.62 -19.47
CA LYS A 98 8.67 -12.70 -20.42
C LYS A 98 9.75 -13.64 -19.89
N ARG A 99 10.51 -13.22 -18.88
CA ARG A 99 11.60 -14.00 -18.29
C ARG A 99 11.17 -14.76 -17.03
N LEU A 100 9.96 -14.50 -16.52
CA LEU A 100 9.47 -15.11 -15.28
C LEU A 100 8.57 -16.30 -15.55
N SER A 101 8.63 -17.29 -14.65
CA SER A 101 7.80 -18.49 -14.70
C SER A 101 6.35 -18.24 -14.26
N SER A 102 6.12 -17.23 -13.41
CA SER A 102 4.81 -16.96 -12.79
C SER A 102 4.55 -15.44 -12.77
N PRO A 103 4.20 -14.83 -13.91
CA PRO A 103 4.14 -13.37 -14.04
C PRO A 103 2.87 -12.75 -13.45
N PHE A 104 1.86 -13.56 -13.13
CA PHE A 104 0.54 -13.10 -12.71
C PHE A 104 0.55 -12.46 -11.31
N GLU A 105 1.25 -13.06 -10.33
CA GLU A 105 1.31 -12.57 -8.94
C GLU A 105 1.91 -11.15 -8.85
N PHE A 106 2.68 -10.73 -9.86
CA PHE A 106 3.29 -9.40 -9.93
C PHE A 106 2.24 -8.30 -9.88
N TYR A 107 1.13 -8.48 -10.59
CA TYR A 107 0.06 -7.48 -10.65
C TYR A 107 -0.64 -7.33 -9.30
N VAL A 108 -0.87 -8.43 -8.58
CA VAL A 108 -1.46 -8.40 -7.23
C VAL A 108 -0.56 -7.60 -6.29
N LEU A 109 0.75 -7.83 -6.31
CA LEU A 109 1.68 -7.13 -5.42
C LEU A 109 1.82 -5.65 -5.75
N VAL A 110 1.76 -5.25 -7.02
CA VAL A 110 1.72 -3.83 -7.42
C VAL A 110 0.47 -3.13 -6.86
N VAL A 111 -0.71 -3.76 -7.00
CA VAL A 111 -1.97 -3.21 -6.49
C VAL A 111 -1.95 -3.15 -4.95
N LEU A 112 -1.43 -4.18 -4.29
CA LEU A 112 -1.31 -4.23 -2.82
C LEU A 112 -0.37 -3.14 -2.29
N ALA A 113 0.77 -2.90 -2.94
CA ALA A 113 1.68 -1.82 -2.57
C ALA A 113 1.02 -0.44 -2.73
N THR A 114 0.27 -0.24 -3.82
CA THR A 114 -0.47 0.99 -4.09
C THR A 114 -1.53 1.24 -3.02
N LEU A 115 -2.26 0.20 -2.62
CA LEU A 115 -3.23 0.28 -1.54
C LEU A 115 -2.58 0.69 -0.21
N GLY A 116 -1.42 0.12 0.13
CA GLY A 116 -0.64 0.54 1.31
C GLY A 116 -0.27 2.03 1.26
N MET A 117 0.18 2.52 0.11
CA MET A 117 0.53 3.94 -0.08
C MET A 117 -0.69 4.89 0.02
N TYR A 118 -1.88 4.44 -0.38
CA TYR A 118 -3.12 5.20 -0.12
C TYR A 118 -3.38 5.37 1.38
N PHE A 119 -3.18 4.32 2.18
CA PHE A 119 -3.31 4.41 3.63
C PHE A 119 -2.23 5.31 4.26
N VAL A 120 -1.01 5.34 3.71
CA VAL A 120 0.04 6.28 4.14
C VAL A 120 -0.43 7.72 3.97
N ALA A 121 -0.98 8.07 2.81
CA ALA A 121 -1.48 9.43 2.54
C ALA A 121 -2.71 9.82 3.39
N ALA A 122 -3.48 8.85 3.86
CA ALA A 122 -4.66 9.07 4.70
C ALA A 122 -4.36 9.04 6.22
N SER A 123 -3.14 8.71 6.64
CA SER A 123 -2.81 8.51 8.05
C SER A 123 -2.76 9.83 8.84
N THR A 124 -3.44 9.89 9.99
CA THR A 124 -3.47 11.09 10.85
C THR A 124 -2.49 11.04 12.02
N ASN A 125 -2.05 9.84 12.41
CA ASN A 125 -1.12 9.60 13.50
C ASN A 125 0.08 8.75 13.03
N LEU A 126 1.20 8.84 13.77
CA LEU A 126 2.45 8.18 13.41
C LEU A 126 2.34 6.65 13.39
N ILE A 127 1.47 6.07 14.22
CA ILE A 127 1.27 4.62 14.29
C ILE A 127 0.57 4.12 13.02
N ALA A 128 -0.52 4.77 12.59
CA ALA A 128 -1.20 4.39 11.35
C ALA A 128 -0.29 4.59 10.14
N LEU A 129 0.46 5.69 10.10
CA LEU A 129 1.43 5.95 9.04
C LEU A 129 2.48 4.86 8.96
N PHE A 130 3.05 4.45 10.10
CA PHE A 130 4.04 3.37 10.16
C PHE A 130 3.47 2.04 9.69
N VAL A 131 2.28 1.65 10.16
CA VAL A 131 1.63 0.39 9.75
C VAL A 131 1.29 0.38 8.25
N ALA A 132 0.77 1.49 7.72
CA ALA A 132 0.47 1.63 6.30
C ALA A 132 1.75 1.59 5.44
N PHE A 133 2.82 2.20 5.94
CA PHE A 133 4.12 2.16 5.27
C PHE A 133 4.67 0.74 5.23
N GLU A 134 4.64 0.01 6.36
CA GLU A 134 5.06 -1.40 6.43
C GLU A 134 4.23 -2.32 5.53
N MET A 135 2.93 -2.04 5.36
CA MET A 135 2.11 -2.77 4.39
C MET A 135 2.63 -2.60 2.96
N SER A 136 2.99 -1.37 2.57
CA SER A 136 3.51 -1.08 1.23
C SER A 136 4.91 -1.66 0.99
N THR A 137 5.75 -1.68 2.03
CA THR A 137 7.11 -2.19 1.94
C THR A 137 7.13 -3.71 1.84
N VAL A 138 6.29 -4.43 2.59
CA VAL A 138 6.15 -5.90 2.49
C VAL A 138 5.78 -6.32 1.07
N ALA A 139 4.84 -5.62 0.44
CA ALA A 139 4.48 -5.87 -0.96
C ALA A 139 5.68 -5.62 -1.90
N THR A 140 6.47 -4.58 -1.63
CA THR A 140 7.68 -4.24 -2.40
C THR A 140 8.81 -5.26 -2.21
N TYR A 141 8.98 -5.82 -1.01
CA TYR A 141 9.95 -6.88 -0.76
C TYR A 141 9.60 -8.15 -1.53
N ALA A 142 8.33 -8.55 -1.49
CA ALA A 142 7.85 -9.64 -2.31
C ALA A 142 8.08 -9.36 -3.82
N MET A 143 7.90 -8.10 -4.27
CA MET A 143 8.19 -7.72 -5.65
C MET A 143 9.67 -7.86 -6.03
N THR A 144 10.58 -7.51 -5.14
CA THR A 144 12.03 -7.64 -5.41
C THR A 144 12.50 -9.09 -5.49
N LEU A 145 11.75 -10.04 -4.91
CA LEU A 145 12.04 -11.48 -4.90
C LEU A 145 11.45 -12.23 -6.12
N PHE A 146 10.82 -11.53 -7.06
CA PHE A 146 10.12 -12.17 -8.17
C PHE A 146 11.00 -13.07 -9.04
N ASP A 147 12.24 -12.68 -9.30
CA ASP A 147 13.17 -13.46 -10.11
C ASP A 147 13.85 -14.56 -9.28
N LYS A 148 13.08 -15.62 -8.99
CA LYS A 148 13.50 -16.77 -8.16
C LYS A 148 14.76 -17.48 -8.67
N ASN A 149 15.08 -17.35 -9.96
CA ASN A 149 16.24 -17.99 -10.58
C ASN A 149 17.53 -17.18 -10.40
N ASN A 150 17.42 -15.91 -10.01
CA ASN A 150 18.56 -15.01 -9.88
C ASN A 150 18.94 -14.83 -8.40
N PRO A 151 20.10 -15.33 -7.96
CA PRO A 151 20.52 -15.19 -6.55
C PRO A 151 20.67 -13.74 -6.11
N HIS A 152 20.92 -12.81 -7.03
CA HIS A 152 20.99 -11.38 -6.71
C HIS A 152 19.62 -10.79 -6.32
N SER A 153 18.52 -11.30 -6.89
CA SER A 153 17.16 -10.90 -6.51
C SER A 153 16.85 -11.33 -5.08
N ALA A 154 17.21 -12.56 -4.71
CA ALA A 154 17.06 -13.06 -3.35
C ALA A 154 17.92 -12.28 -2.32
N GLU A 155 19.18 -12.00 -2.66
CA GLU A 155 20.07 -11.21 -1.81
C GLU A 155 19.55 -9.77 -1.62
N ALA A 156 19.04 -9.14 -2.69
CA ALA A 156 18.47 -7.80 -2.64
C ALA A 156 17.21 -7.73 -1.76
N ALA A 157 16.30 -8.70 -1.90
CA ALA A 157 15.08 -8.77 -1.09
C ALA A 157 15.40 -8.91 0.42
N ILE A 158 16.36 -9.78 0.77
CA ILE A 158 16.79 -9.96 2.16
C ILE A 158 17.45 -8.68 2.69
N LYS A 159 18.30 -8.01 1.92
CA LYS A 159 18.92 -6.74 2.31
C LYS A 159 17.87 -5.67 2.58
N PHE A 160 16.89 -5.53 1.70
CA PHE A 160 15.80 -4.56 1.86
C PHE A 160 14.95 -4.85 3.10
N PHE A 161 14.59 -6.12 3.31
CA PHE A 161 13.83 -6.56 4.48
C PHE A 161 14.58 -6.25 5.79
N VAL A 162 15.88 -6.59 5.86
CA VAL A 162 16.70 -6.33 7.06
C VAL A 162 16.82 -4.83 7.35
N VAL A 163 17.02 -4.00 6.32
CA VAL A 163 17.12 -2.54 6.51
C VAL A 163 15.82 -1.95 7.05
N SER A 164 14.65 -2.39 6.57
CA SER A 164 13.36 -1.94 7.13
C SER A 164 13.14 -2.43 8.56
N ALA A 165 13.37 -3.72 8.83
CA ALA A 165 13.21 -4.28 10.17
C ALA A 165 14.11 -3.58 11.20
N LEU A 166 15.34 -3.23 10.82
CA LEU A 166 16.26 -2.47 11.67
C LEU A 166 15.78 -1.04 11.90
N SER A 167 15.32 -0.35 10.86
CA SER A 167 14.76 1.00 10.96
C SER A 167 13.56 1.05 11.90
N ALA A 168 12.61 0.11 11.72
CA ALA A 168 11.44 -0.07 12.58
C ALA A 168 11.84 -0.34 14.04
N GLY A 169 12.83 -1.21 14.26
CA GLY A 169 13.36 -1.51 15.58
C GLY A 169 13.94 -0.29 16.29
N ILE A 170 14.70 0.55 15.58
CA ILE A 170 15.29 1.78 16.16
C ILE A 170 14.19 2.75 16.60
N ILE A 171 13.16 2.96 15.77
CA ILE A 171 12.03 3.84 16.10
C ILE A 171 11.32 3.33 17.36
N PHE A 172 10.99 2.05 17.40
CA PHE A 172 10.23 1.44 18.50
C PHE A 172 11.03 1.43 19.81
N VAL A 173 12.31 1.04 19.77
CA VAL A 173 13.20 1.04 20.95
C VAL A 173 13.38 2.45 21.49
N ARG A 174 13.54 3.45 20.61
CA ARG A 174 13.70 4.84 21.04
C ARG A 174 12.43 5.37 21.69
N ASP A 175 11.26 5.04 21.16
CA ASP A 175 9.98 5.50 21.69
C ASP A 175 9.72 4.91 23.09
N ILE A 176 9.97 3.61 23.29
CA ILE A 176 9.90 2.97 24.61
C ILE A 176 10.89 3.57 25.60
N SER A 177 12.12 3.83 25.15
CA SER A 177 13.15 4.43 26.01
C SER A 177 12.76 5.85 26.43
N CYS A 178 12.15 6.63 25.54
CA CYS A 178 11.67 7.98 25.83
C CYS A 178 10.48 7.97 26.81
N LEU A 179 9.52 7.05 26.61
CA LEU A 179 8.40 6.84 27.52
C LEU A 179 8.89 6.41 28.91
N SER A 180 9.84 5.48 28.99
CA SER A 180 10.43 5.04 30.26
C SER A 180 11.18 6.17 30.98
N CYS A 181 11.86 7.05 30.25
CA CYS A 181 12.59 8.18 30.83
C CYS A 181 11.63 9.26 31.35
N ASN A 182 10.57 9.56 30.59
CA ASN A 182 9.51 10.49 30.99
C ASN A 182 8.71 9.96 32.20
N TRP A 183 8.47 8.65 32.28
CA TRP A 183 7.83 8.02 33.43
C TRP A 183 8.70 8.17 34.69
N LYS A 184 10.01 7.90 34.59
CA LYS A 184 10.92 8.02 35.73
C LYS A 184 10.98 9.44 36.30
N HIS A 185 11.00 10.45 35.43
CA HIS A 185 10.97 11.86 35.85
C HIS A 185 9.66 12.28 36.54
N ARG A 186 8.56 11.56 36.33
CA ARG A 186 7.24 11.87 36.91
C ARG A 186 7.00 11.27 38.30
N PHE A 187 7.85 10.33 38.73
CA PHE A 187 7.76 9.68 40.06
C PHE A 187 8.87 10.14 41.02
N GLU A 188 9.91 10.82 40.52
CA GLU A 188 10.99 11.41 41.33
C GLU A 188 10.77 12.91 41.64
N ALA A 189 9.59 13.47 41.30
CA ALA A 189 9.13 14.82 41.63
C ALA A 189 7.84 14.76 42.47
#